data_AF-A0A3R7DQN4-F1
#
_entry.id   AF-A0A3R7DQN4-F1
#
_cell.length_a   1.000
_cell.length_b   1.000
_cell.length_c   1.000
_cell.angle_alpha   90.00
_cell.angle_beta   90.00
_cell.angle_gamma   90.00
#
_symmetry.space_group_name_H-M   'P 1'
#
loop_
_entity.id
_entity.type
_entity.pdbx_description
1 polymer ?
#
loop_
_entity_poly.entity_id
_entity_poly.type
_entity_poly.pdbx_seq_one_letter_code
_entity_poly.pdbx_strand_id
1 'polypeptide(L)'
;MGGRAFLCQISEKDWKISRIKGVYGNREGSVKKGAIKYFDEKSNTVQSIIEDLIGMRKGDLVFFHVIKKEKGKESSIHGVYRVREEPFYNRKKIWTSKLVYPYRFCFEPHPDHVELCRYDAYIPLTRFYAAIEAGLIRSITTLEREVHGQAHAVKTLTREDAKEIIKLLYREFPLRRSEQPIKFKPLKIQGPPLKRFIKRVGELEFAIKAVIAYKLGHEDPEFTKLIPACRYEEYDFLIQTFVGPTIRKPVDLICIGYGKLTRAITIIEVKTKTADINDFIQLLKYQEAFRIRNLKKDDLAYKFSLCLIAQRFKQELMNYCYLRKMLIPWEEIALVNYVPTSNNRDASFRSEALIKPISFVSKPIPTIRTSFSEIISNPQGFYLNLRKEVASGIHLDILLSKDNVIFLQKRYKRSNFNSILGYVLIYVVPAKCTEREFTLFMKQLYDLAESLKEKFIAIEPIIISRDYDKLVTYFVEKYNAYEVQAMRQPISLYVVK
;
A
#
# COMPACT_ATOMS: atom_id res chain seq x y z
N MET A 1 22.58 1.51 8.30
CA MET A 1 21.63 2.39 7.57
C MET A 1 20.24 2.17 8.17
N GLY A 2 19.80 3.01 9.11
CA GLY A 2 18.54 2.82 9.85
C GLY A 2 17.50 3.93 9.66
N GLY A 3 17.72 4.87 8.73
CA GLY A 3 16.79 5.97 8.46
C GLY A 3 15.81 5.65 7.34
N ARG A 4 14.64 6.29 7.37
CA ARG A 4 13.65 6.25 6.27
C ARG A 4 14.21 6.97 5.04
N ALA A 5 13.60 6.77 3.87
CA ALA A 5 14.10 7.34 2.63
C ALA A 5 13.04 8.14 1.87
N PHE A 6 13.48 9.21 1.22
CA PHE A 6 12.62 10.15 0.49
C PHE A 6 13.23 10.55 -0.86
N LEU A 7 12.39 10.77 -1.86
CA LEU A 7 12.75 11.32 -3.15
C LEU A 7 12.05 12.66 -3.37
N CYS A 8 12.82 13.75 -3.39
CA CYS A 8 12.30 15.10 -3.49
C CYS A 8 12.43 15.66 -4.91
N GLN A 9 11.34 16.18 -5.48
CA GLN A 9 11.33 16.84 -6.77
C GLN A 9 11.83 18.28 -6.66
N ILE A 10 12.80 18.64 -7.49
CA ILE A 10 13.36 19.99 -7.52
C ILE A 10 13.68 20.38 -8.97
N SER A 11 13.57 21.67 -9.30
CA SER A 11 14.00 22.15 -10.61
C SER A 11 15.53 22.16 -10.71
N GLU A 12 16.11 21.97 -11.90
CA GLU A 12 17.57 22.08 -12.09
C GLU A 12 18.14 23.40 -11.56
N LYS A 13 17.43 24.51 -11.79
CA LYS A 13 17.84 25.84 -11.32
C LYS A 13 17.92 25.90 -9.80
N ASP A 14 16.91 25.37 -9.11
CA ASP A 14 16.87 25.37 -7.65
C ASP A 14 17.85 24.35 -7.06
N TRP A 15 18.08 23.23 -7.75
CA TRP A 15 19.05 22.19 -7.37
C TRP A 15 20.46 22.73 -7.24
N LYS A 16 20.91 23.54 -8.22
CA LYS A 16 22.24 24.16 -8.21
C LYS A 16 22.52 24.96 -6.94
N ILE A 17 21.49 25.58 -6.36
CA ILE A 17 21.57 26.33 -5.10
C ILE A 17 21.46 25.37 -3.91
N SER A 18 20.44 24.50 -3.93
CA SER A 18 20.14 23.57 -2.83
C SER A 18 21.29 22.62 -2.52
N ARG A 19 21.95 22.05 -3.53
CA ARG A 19 23.08 21.12 -3.36
C ARG A 19 24.31 21.76 -2.69
N ILE A 20 24.44 23.08 -2.79
CA ILE A 20 25.50 23.86 -2.11
C ILE A 20 25.04 24.23 -0.70
N LYS A 21 23.81 24.72 -0.56
CA LYS A 21 23.30 25.30 0.69
C LYS A 21 22.73 24.27 1.67
N GLY A 22 22.53 23.02 1.27
CA GLY A 22 21.98 21.96 2.12
C GLY A 22 20.57 22.25 2.60
N VAL A 23 19.72 22.79 1.71
CA VAL A 23 18.34 23.17 2.04
C VAL A 23 17.40 22.86 0.88
N TYR A 24 16.30 22.20 1.21
CA TYR A 24 15.17 21.98 0.30
C TYR A 24 13.99 22.83 0.75
N GLY A 25 13.12 23.21 -0.19
CA GLY A 25 11.87 23.89 0.12
C GLY A 25 10.78 23.58 -0.87
N ASN A 26 9.54 23.49 -0.38
CA ASN A 26 8.34 23.38 -1.21
C ASN A 26 7.54 24.69 -1.22
N ARG A 27 6.85 24.96 -2.34
CA ARG A 27 6.23 26.26 -2.68
C ARG A 27 4.92 26.49 -1.93
N GLU A 28 4.61 27.74 -1.61
CA GLU A 28 3.29 28.16 -1.07
C GLU A 28 2.38 28.81 -2.11
N GLY A 29 2.72 28.67 -3.40
CA GLY A 29 1.93 29.24 -4.49
C GLY A 29 2.42 28.81 -5.87
N SER A 30 1.80 29.39 -6.89
CA SER A 30 2.16 29.18 -8.30
C SER A 30 2.21 30.51 -9.04
N VAL A 31 3.06 30.60 -10.07
CA VAL A 31 3.04 31.74 -10.99
C VAL A 31 2.06 31.44 -12.10
N LYS A 32 0.99 32.23 -12.23
CA LYS A 32 0.01 32.15 -13.34
C LYS A 32 -0.04 33.52 -14.02
N LYS A 33 0.16 33.55 -15.35
CA LYS A 33 0.18 34.79 -16.16
C LYS A 33 1.10 35.88 -15.57
N GLY A 34 2.28 35.49 -15.08
CA GLY A 34 3.28 36.43 -14.51
C GLY A 34 3.04 36.87 -13.06
N ALA A 35 1.84 36.64 -12.49
CA ALA A 35 1.50 36.97 -11.11
C ALA A 35 1.64 35.76 -10.18
N ILE A 36 2.00 36.02 -8.91
CA ILE A 36 2.03 34.99 -7.86
C ILE A 36 0.61 34.80 -7.34
N LYS A 37 0.08 33.58 -7.48
CA LYS A 37 -1.14 33.14 -6.80
C LYS A 37 -0.77 32.17 -5.70
N TYR A 38 -0.91 32.62 -4.45
CA TYR A 38 -0.75 31.77 -3.27
C TYR A 38 -1.82 30.68 -3.25
N PHE A 39 -1.47 29.54 -2.66
CA PHE A 39 -2.47 28.52 -2.39
C PHE A 39 -3.45 29.04 -1.34
N ASP A 40 -4.73 28.82 -1.56
CA ASP A 40 -5.75 29.17 -0.59
C ASP A 40 -5.49 28.40 0.72
N GLU A 41 -5.53 29.11 1.86
CA GLU A 41 -5.39 28.50 3.18
C GLU A 41 -6.48 27.46 3.46
N LYS A 42 -7.63 27.58 2.79
CA LYS A 42 -8.72 26.60 2.86
C LYS A 42 -8.48 25.40 1.94
N SER A 43 -7.45 25.42 1.09
CA SER A 43 -7.16 24.34 0.14
C SER A 43 -6.37 23.19 0.77
N ASN A 44 -6.63 21.99 0.26
CA ASN A 44 -5.89 20.77 0.59
C ASN A 44 -4.38 20.85 0.27
N THR A 45 -3.98 21.77 -0.60
CA THR A 45 -2.61 21.87 -1.13
C THR A 45 -1.55 22.09 -0.05
N VAL A 46 -1.82 22.94 0.94
CA VAL A 46 -0.84 23.21 2.01
C VAL A 46 -0.69 22.00 2.92
N GLN A 47 -1.81 21.36 3.27
CA GLN A 47 -1.79 20.19 4.14
C GLN A 47 -1.13 18.98 3.44
N SER A 48 -1.27 18.82 2.12
CA SER A 48 -0.54 17.77 1.39
C SER A 48 0.96 18.03 1.29
N ILE A 49 1.39 19.30 1.19
CA ILE A 49 2.83 19.65 1.28
C ILE A 49 3.39 19.32 2.67
N ILE A 50 2.60 19.58 3.73
CA ILE A 50 3.00 19.27 5.10
C ILE A 50 3.08 17.75 5.28
N GLU A 51 2.05 17.01 4.85
CA GLU A 51 2.01 15.54 4.89
C GLU A 51 3.27 14.89 4.29
N ASP A 52 3.67 15.34 3.09
CA ASP A 52 4.85 14.87 2.35
C ASP A 52 6.16 14.98 3.16
N LEU A 53 6.28 15.99 4.03
CA LEU A 53 7.53 16.36 4.70
C LEU A 53 7.55 15.96 6.17
N ILE A 54 6.43 16.12 6.87
CA ILE A 54 6.36 16.13 8.33
C ILE A 54 6.79 14.82 9.00
N GLY A 55 6.81 13.72 8.25
CA GLY A 55 7.35 12.45 8.69
C GLY A 55 8.88 12.40 8.81
N MET A 56 9.63 13.27 8.12
CA MET A 56 11.10 13.21 8.08
C MET A 56 11.77 13.48 9.44
N ARG A 57 12.78 12.70 9.77
CA ARG A 57 13.62 12.86 10.96
C ARG A 57 15.09 13.04 10.60
N LYS A 58 15.85 13.55 11.56
CA LYS A 58 17.32 13.64 11.44
C LYS A 58 17.89 12.24 11.14
N GLY A 59 18.74 12.16 10.12
CA GLY A 59 19.36 10.93 9.67
C GLY A 59 18.62 10.21 8.53
N ASP A 60 17.37 10.58 8.24
CA ASP A 60 16.63 10.02 7.10
C ASP A 60 17.36 10.32 5.77
N LEU A 61 17.34 9.36 4.86
CA LEU A 61 17.96 9.45 3.54
C LEU A 61 17.11 10.29 2.58
N VAL A 62 17.77 11.11 1.77
CA VAL A 62 17.12 11.94 0.76
C VAL A 62 17.86 11.84 -0.56
N PHE A 63 17.08 11.60 -1.61
CA PHE A 63 17.45 11.65 -3.01
C PHE A 63 16.70 12.80 -3.68
N PHE A 64 17.22 13.29 -4.80
CA PHE A 64 16.58 14.39 -5.53
C PHE A 64 16.25 14.01 -6.97
N HIS A 65 14.98 14.10 -7.35
CA HIS A 65 14.56 14.11 -8.75
C HIS A 65 14.71 15.52 -9.30
N VAL A 66 15.76 15.74 -10.07
CA VAL A 66 16.11 17.04 -10.67
C VAL A 66 15.45 17.16 -12.04
N ILE A 67 14.41 17.99 -12.10
CA ILE A 67 13.57 18.20 -13.28
C ILE A 67 14.22 19.21 -14.22
N LYS A 68 14.52 18.77 -15.44
CA LYS A 68 14.99 19.62 -16.54
C LYS A 68 13.84 19.88 -17.50
N LYS A 69 13.55 21.15 -17.78
CA LYS A 69 12.44 21.57 -18.65
C LYS A 69 12.86 21.94 -20.07
N GLU A 70 14.16 22.05 -20.31
CA GLU A 70 14.70 22.38 -21.63
C GLU A 70 14.53 21.19 -22.57
N LYS A 71 14.05 21.46 -23.79
CA LYS A 71 13.84 20.43 -24.82
C LYS A 71 15.17 19.71 -25.09
N GLY A 72 15.14 18.38 -25.06
CA GLY A 72 16.33 17.53 -25.28
C GLY A 72 17.19 17.30 -24.04
N LYS A 73 16.87 17.88 -22.87
CA LYS A 73 17.55 17.56 -21.61
C LYS A 73 16.78 16.55 -20.79
N GLU A 74 17.44 15.45 -20.44
CA GLU A 74 16.87 14.41 -19.60
C GLU A 74 16.94 14.79 -18.10
N SER A 75 15.82 14.62 -17.39
CA SER A 75 15.77 14.71 -15.92
C SER A 75 16.55 13.56 -15.28
N SER A 76 16.88 13.68 -14.00
CA SER A 76 17.78 12.73 -13.34
C SER A 76 17.55 12.60 -11.85
N ILE A 77 17.98 11.48 -11.26
CA ILE A 77 17.98 11.24 -9.81
C ILE A 77 19.38 11.49 -9.26
N HIS A 78 19.51 12.28 -8.20
CA HIS A 78 20.78 12.76 -7.68
C HIS A 78 21.03 12.38 -6.22
N GLY A 79 22.31 12.11 -5.95
CA GLY A 79 22.97 12.12 -4.65
C GLY A 79 22.47 11.11 -3.62
N VAL A 80 23.12 11.12 -2.45
CA VAL A 80 22.72 10.35 -1.27
C VAL A 80 22.92 11.25 -0.05
N TYR A 81 21.87 11.97 0.34
CA TYR A 81 21.94 12.95 1.43
C TYR A 81 21.24 12.41 2.67
N ARG A 82 21.51 13.04 3.82
CA ARG A 82 20.77 12.82 5.06
C ARG A 82 20.13 14.10 5.58
N VAL A 83 18.93 13.99 6.15
CA VAL A 83 18.23 15.08 6.83
C VAL A 83 19.01 15.48 8.10
N ARG A 84 19.19 16.78 8.33
CA ARG A 84 19.94 17.32 9.47
C ARG A 84 19.09 17.55 10.70
N GLU A 85 17.83 17.89 10.49
CA GLU A 85 16.86 18.30 11.52
C GLU A 85 15.43 18.09 11.03
N GLU A 86 14.48 18.12 11.95
CA GLU A 86 13.06 18.01 11.62
C GLU A 86 12.62 19.15 10.67
N PRO A 87 11.75 18.88 9.68
CA PRO A 87 11.21 19.91 8.80
C PRO A 87 10.54 21.07 9.54
N PHE A 88 10.71 22.27 8.99
CA PHE A 88 10.26 23.51 9.59
C PHE A 88 9.71 24.50 8.56
N TYR A 89 9.05 25.54 9.04
CA TYR A 89 8.53 26.64 8.23
C TYR A 89 9.46 27.86 8.30
N ASN A 90 9.91 28.38 7.15
CA ASN A 90 10.72 29.61 7.10
C ASN A 90 10.58 30.35 5.76
N ARG A 91 10.22 31.64 5.76
CA ARG A 91 10.00 32.44 4.54
C ARG A 91 11.23 33.15 3.97
N LYS A 92 12.41 33.05 4.60
CA LYS A 92 13.64 33.72 4.13
C LYS A 92 13.96 33.30 2.69
N LYS A 93 14.13 34.24 1.77
CA LYS A 93 14.43 33.94 0.37
C LYS A 93 15.83 33.33 0.23
N ILE A 94 15.93 32.18 -0.44
CA ILE A 94 17.20 31.46 -0.69
C ILE A 94 17.43 31.29 -2.18
N TRP A 95 16.38 30.88 -2.90
CA TRP A 95 16.42 30.70 -4.35
C TRP A 95 16.15 32.00 -5.10
N THR A 96 16.59 32.06 -6.35
CA THR A 96 16.40 33.22 -7.24
C THR A 96 15.00 33.29 -7.86
N SER A 97 14.11 32.35 -7.53
CA SER A 97 12.71 32.35 -7.93
C SER A 97 11.94 33.56 -7.40
N LYS A 98 10.85 33.94 -8.08
CA LYS A 98 9.87 34.90 -7.55
C LYS A 98 9.08 34.31 -6.39
N LEU A 99 8.92 32.98 -6.34
CA LEU A 99 8.21 32.28 -5.28
C LEU A 99 9.09 32.05 -4.05
N VAL A 100 8.46 32.07 -2.88
CA VAL A 100 9.03 31.59 -1.63
C VAL A 100 8.68 30.12 -1.45
N TYR A 101 9.63 29.35 -0.93
CA TYR A 101 9.45 27.92 -0.63
C TYR A 101 9.60 27.72 0.89
N PRO A 102 8.53 27.90 1.69
CA PRO A 102 8.69 28.03 3.13
C PRO A 102 8.69 26.71 3.90
N TYR A 103 8.15 25.63 3.32
CA TYR A 103 8.14 24.31 3.94
C TYR A 103 9.46 23.61 3.63
N ARG A 104 10.36 23.50 4.62
CA ARG A 104 11.77 23.18 4.40
C ARG A 104 12.25 22.03 5.26
N PHE A 105 13.33 21.43 4.80
CA PHE A 105 14.26 20.70 5.66
C PHE A 105 15.69 21.02 5.24
N CYS A 106 16.62 20.87 6.18
CA CYS A 106 18.04 20.97 5.92
C CYS A 106 18.61 19.56 5.70
N PHE A 107 19.56 19.44 4.78
CA PHE A 107 20.22 18.16 4.46
C PHE A 107 21.72 18.35 4.30
N GLU A 108 22.47 17.26 4.41
CA GLU A 108 23.92 17.21 4.19
C GLU A 108 24.33 15.90 3.50
N PRO A 109 25.50 15.83 2.86
CA PRO A 109 26.01 14.59 2.28
C PRO A 109 25.98 13.44 3.29
N HIS A 110 25.56 12.26 2.85
CA HIS A 110 25.66 11.07 3.69
C HIS A 110 27.15 10.72 3.90
N PRO A 111 27.60 10.44 5.15
CA PRO A 111 29.01 10.21 5.45
C PRO A 111 29.63 9.04 4.67
N ASP A 112 28.85 7.98 4.44
CA ASP A 112 29.33 6.79 3.71
C ASP A 112 29.33 6.97 2.18
N HIS A 113 28.74 8.07 1.68
CA HIS A 113 28.52 8.31 0.26
C HIS A 113 28.95 9.72 -0.17
N VAL A 114 29.90 10.33 0.56
CA VAL A 114 30.33 11.72 0.37
C VAL A 114 30.77 11.98 -1.06
N GLU A 115 31.48 11.04 -1.68
CA GLU A 115 31.98 11.18 -3.06
C GLU A 115 30.85 11.29 -4.09
N LEU A 116 29.77 10.52 -3.93
CA LEU A 116 28.59 10.63 -4.80
C LEU A 116 27.96 12.02 -4.71
N CYS A 117 27.89 12.61 -3.51
CA CYS A 117 27.38 13.95 -3.31
C CYS A 117 28.34 15.05 -3.78
N ARG A 118 29.63 14.88 -3.51
CA ARG A 118 30.69 15.84 -3.85
C ARG A 118 30.75 16.07 -5.35
N TYR A 119 30.59 15.01 -6.13
CA TYR A 119 30.63 15.09 -7.59
C TYR A 119 29.24 15.06 -8.25
N ASP A 120 28.15 15.29 -7.51
CA ASP A 120 26.77 15.29 -8.03
C ASP A 120 26.45 14.09 -8.93
N ALA A 121 26.78 12.90 -8.45
CA ALA A 121 26.47 11.66 -9.14
C ALA A 121 24.97 11.58 -9.45
N TYR A 122 24.63 11.11 -10.64
CA TYR A 122 23.24 11.04 -11.06
C TYR A 122 22.90 9.80 -11.89
N ILE A 123 21.64 9.38 -11.77
CA ILE A 123 21.01 8.35 -12.61
C ILE A 123 20.11 9.07 -13.63
N PRO A 124 20.27 8.83 -14.94
CA PRO A 124 19.31 9.30 -15.94
C PRO A 124 17.90 8.77 -15.66
N LEU A 125 16.86 9.58 -15.88
CA LEU A 125 15.47 9.20 -15.56
C LEU A 125 15.02 7.95 -16.33
N THR A 126 15.47 7.75 -17.57
CA THR A 126 15.24 6.52 -18.35
C THR A 126 15.76 5.26 -17.65
N ARG A 127 16.95 5.32 -17.06
CA ARG A 127 17.53 4.21 -16.28
C ARG A 127 16.77 3.97 -14.99
N PHE A 128 16.27 5.03 -14.35
CA PHE A 128 15.45 4.91 -13.16
C PHE A 128 14.10 4.24 -13.47
N TYR A 129 13.43 4.63 -14.56
CA TYR A 129 12.20 3.96 -15.00
C TYR A 129 12.44 2.50 -15.40
N ALA A 130 13.55 2.19 -16.06
CA ALA A 130 13.92 0.80 -16.33
C ALA A 130 14.06 -0.05 -15.05
N ALA A 131 14.56 0.54 -13.95
CA ALA A 131 14.61 -0.14 -12.65
C ALA A 131 13.23 -0.33 -12.01
N ILE A 132 12.29 0.61 -12.21
CA ILE A 132 10.89 0.47 -11.80
C ILE A 132 10.20 -0.65 -12.60
N GLU A 133 10.36 -0.66 -13.92
CA GLU A 133 9.79 -1.67 -14.83
C GLU A 133 10.34 -3.07 -14.55
N ALA A 134 11.64 -3.18 -14.27
CA ALA A 134 12.27 -4.41 -13.80
C ALA A 134 11.78 -4.85 -12.41
N GLY A 135 11.11 -3.96 -11.66
CA GLY A 135 10.63 -4.19 -10.29
C GLY A 135 11.74 -4.21 -9.23
N LEU A 136 12.88 -3.59 -9.52
CA LEU A 136 13.96 -3.33 -8.56
C LEU A 136 13.60 -2.18 -7.61
N ILE A 137 12.80 -1.22 -8.10
CA ILE A 137 12.24 -0.13 -7.30
C ILE A 137 10.71 -0.31 -7.28
N ARG A 138 10.12 -0.46 -6.09
CA ARG A 138 8.72 -0.88 -5.93
C ARG A 138 7.82 0.17 -5.26
N SER A 139 8.38 0.98 -4.38
CA SER A 139 7.69 2.07 -3.66
C SER A 139 7.19 3.19 -4.57
N ILE A 140 7.76 3.31 -5.78
CA ILE A 140 7.38 4.28 -6.81
C ILE A 140 6.85 3.54 -8.05
N THR A 141 5.74 4.00 -8.60
CA THR A 141 5.21 3.60 -9.93
C THR A 141 5.50 4.63 -11.00
N THR A 142 5.38 5.91 -10.64
CA THR A 142 5.56 7.05 -11.54
C THR A 142 6.19 8.20 -10.79
N LEU A 143 7.00 9.00 -11.48
CA LEU A 143 7.50 10.28 -10.98
C LEU A 143 6.69 11.46 -11.50
N GLU A 144 5.63 11.21 -12.27
CA GLU A 144 4.70 12.25 -12.70
C GLU A 144 4.02 12.91 -11.51
N ARG A 145 3.68 14.20 -11.69
CA ARG A 145 2.83 14.92 -10.76
C ARG A 145 1.40 14.54 -11.05
N GLU A 146 0.76 13.91 -10.09
CA GLU A 146 -0.65 13.57 -10.22
C GLU A 146 -1.52 14.83 -10.22
N VAL A 147 -2.46 14.82 -11.15
CA VAL A 147 -3.30 15.93 -11.54
C VAL A 147 -4.46 16.06 -10.53
N HIS A 148 -4.90 17.30 -10.27
CA HIS A 148 -6.00 17.76 -9.40
C HIS A 148 -5.63 18.25 -7.99
N GLY A 149 -5.06 19.46 -7.93
CA GLY A 149 -5.05 20.27 -6.69
C GLY A 149 -4.07 19.82 -5.60
N GLN A 150 -3.32 18.73 -5.83
CA GLN A 150 -2.32 18.21 -4.90
C GLN A 150 -0.92 18.60 -5.38
N ALA A 151 -0.05 19.02 -4.46
CA ALA A 151 1.31 19.46 -4.76
C ALA A 151 2.34 18.47 -4.22
N HIS A 152 2.10 17.17 -4.40
CA HIS A 152 3.02 16.12 -3.98
C HIS A 152 4.34 16.29 -4.73
N ALA A 153 5.37 16.66 -3.98
CA ALA A 153 6.71 16.89 -4.49
C ALA A 153 7.73 15.99 -3.80
N VAL A 154 7.32 15.27 -2.76
CA VAL A 154 8.18 14.33 -2.06
C VAL A 154 7.49 12.97 -2.06
N LYS A 155 8.23 11.95 -2.49
CA LYS A 155 7.79 10.55 -2.41
C LYS A 155 8.59 9.87 -1.31
N THR A 156 7.92 9.04 -0.52
CA THR A 156 8.55 8.14 0.45
C THR A 156 9.03 6.88 -0.26
N LEU A 157 10.13 6.32 0.21
CA LEU A 157 10.79 5.14 -0.34
C LEU A 157 10.95 4.09 0.76
N THR A 158 10.94 2.82 0.36
CA THR A 158 11.43 1.76 1.23
C THR A 158 12.95 1.82 1.34
N ARG A 159 13.49 1.31 2.44
CA ARG A 159 14.95 1.11 2.59
C ARG A 159 15.54 0.19 1.53
N GLU A 160 14.77 -0.78 1.04
CA GLU A 160 15.19 -1.69 -0.04
C GLU A 160 15.38 -0.91 -1.34
N ASP A 161 14.40 -0.07 -1.71
CA ASP A 161 14.51 0.79 -2.88
C ASP A 161 15.63 1.83 -2.73
N ALA A 162 15.80 2.40 -1.54
CA ALA A 162 16.89 3.34 -1.26
C ALA A 162 18.26 2.70 -1.49
N LYS A 163 18.46 1.45 -1.06
CA LYS A 163 19.68 0.67 -1.34
C LYS A 163 19.89 0.49 -2.84
N GLU A 164 18.84 0.18 -3.59
CA GLU A 164 18.97 0.02 -5.05
C GLU A 164 19.29 1.33 -5.76
N ILE A 165 18.72 2.46 -5.33
CA ILE A 165 19.10 3.78 -5.86
C ILE A 165 20.58 4.07 -5.60
N ILE A 166 21.10 3.75 -4.42
CA ILE A 166 22.52 3.92 -4.09
C ILE A 166 23.39 3.04 -4.99
N LYS A 167 23.04 1.77 -5.20
CA LYS A 167 23.77 0.87 -6.12
C LYS A 167 23.79 1.41 -7.55
N LEU A 168 22.65 1.90 -8.04
CA LEU A 168 22.55 2.52 -9.36
C LEU A 168 23.45 3.76 -9.46
N LEU A 169 23.47 4.63 -8.44
CA LEU A 169 24.36 5.80 -8.43
C LEU A 169 25.84 5.42 -8.52
N TYR A 170 26.29 4.41 -7.77
CA TYR A 170 27.67 3.92 -7.86
C TYR A 170 27.99 3.33 -9.24
N ARG A 171 27.05 2.57 -9.82
CA ARG A 171 27.22 1.99 -11.15
C ARG A 171 27.38 3.07 -12.23
N GLU A 172 26.60 4.14 -12.15
CA GLU A 172 26.65 5.24 -13.12
C GLU A 172 27.81 6.24 -12.83
N PHE A 173 28.37 6.25 -11.62
CA PHE A 173 29.38 7.21 -11.17
C PHE A 173 30.59 7.40 -12.11
N PRO A 174 31.18 6.35 -12.71
CA PRO A 174 32.31 6.49 -13.65
C PRO A 174 31.98 7.39 -14.86
N LEU A 175 30.72 7.43 -15.28
CA LEU A 175 30.25 8.08 -16.51
C LEU A 175 29.39 9.32 -16.26
N ARG A 176 28.72 9.40 -15.11
CA ARG A 176 27.62 10.34 -14.83
C ARG A 176 27.85 11.09 -13.52
N ARG A 177 28.86 11.95 -13.52
CA ARG A 177 29.20 12.86 -12.43
C ARG A 177 29.67 14.22 -12.96
N SER A 178 29.62 15.24 -12.11
CA SER A 178 30.30 16.50 -12.36
C SER A 178 31.81 16.31 -12.32
N GLU A 179 32.53 17.00 -13.21
CA GLU A 179 34.00 17.00 -13.19
C GLU A 179 34.57 17.76 -11.98
N GLN A 180 33.86 18.82 -11.58
CA GLN A 180 34.29 19.70 -10.50
C GLN A 180 33.57 19.35 -9.19
N PRO A 181 34.30 19.27 -8.06
CA PRO A 181 33.69 18.99 -6.77
C PRO A 181 32.82 20.17 -6.32
N ILE A 182 31.62 19.86 -5.85
CA ILE A 182 30.72 20.83 -5.22
C ILE A 182 31.22 21.16 -3.82
N LYS A 183 31.48 22.45 -3.58
CA LYS A 183 31.78 22.95 -2.24
C LYS A 183 30.49 23.12 -1.43
N PHE A 184 30.16 22.09 -0.65
CA PHE A 184 29.03 22.14 0.29
C PHE A 184 29.25 23.22 1.36
N LYS A 185 28.30 24.14 1.50
CA LYS A 185 28.31 25.28 2.44
C LYS A 185 26.93 25.39 3.08
N PRO A 186 26.63 24.56 4.10
CA PRO A 186 25.29 24.45 4.66
C PRO A 186 24.84 25.79 5.24
N LEU A 187 23.62 26.20 4.90
CA LEU A 187 23.00 27.37 5.49
C LEU A 187 22.55 27.03 6.92
N LYS A 188 22.89 27.90 7.87
CA LYS A 188 22.29 27.86 9.21
C LYS A 188 20.95 28.59 9.15
N ILE A 189 19.87 27.83 9.07
CA ILE A 189 18.50 28.36 9.07
C ILE A 189 17.63 27.46 9.92
N GLN A 190 16.69 28.06 10.64
CA GLN A 190 15.74 27.37 11.51
C GLN A 190 14.38 28.03 11.39
N GLY A 191 13.35 27.37 11.91
CA GLY A 191 12.00 27.91 11.98
C GLY A 191 11.12 27.05 12.87
N PRO A 192 9.88 27.47 13.12
CA PRO A 192 8.92 26.64 13.84
C PRO A 192 8.67 25.31 13.11
N PRO A 193 8.50 24.19 13.85
CA PRO A 193 8.29 22.87 13.26
C PRO A 193 6.98 22.81 12.47
N LEU A 194 6.96 21.99 11.41
CA LEU A 194 5.77 21.88 10.54
C LEU A 194 4.51 21.42 11.28
N LYS A 195 4.64 20.68 12.39
CA LYS A 195 3.53 20.27 13.25
C LYS A 195 2.63 21.44 13.68
N ARG A 196 3.19 22.64 13.90
CA ARG A 196 2.41 23.84 14.28
C ARG A 196 1.52 24.38 13.15
N PHE A 197 1.74 23.93 11.91
CA PHE A 197 1.06 24.38 10.70
C PHE A 197 0.02 23.37 10.19
N ILE A 198 -0.13 22.22 10.86
CA ILE A 198 -1.30 21.36 10.64
C ILE A 198 -2.54 22.12 11.13
N LYS A 199 -3.57 22.16 10.30
CA LYS A 199 -4.85 22.81 10.61
C LYS A 199 -6.01 22.02 10.04
N ARG A 200 -7.19 22.15 10.65
CA ARG A 200 -8.47 21.59 10.17
C ARG A 200 -8.49 20.07 10.14
N VAL A 201 -7.84 19.43 11.11
CA VAL A 201 -7.97 17.99 11.36
C VAL A 201 -9.43 17.66 11.62
N GLY A 202 -9.95 16.63 10.93
CA GLY A 202 -11.37 16.25 10.94
C GLY A 202 -12.22 16.92 9.85
N GLU A 203 -11.72 18.00 9.22
CA GLU A 203 -12.36 18.62 8.05
C GLU A 203 -11.63 18.26 6.76
N LEU A 204 -10.30 18.26 6.79
CA LEU A 204 -9.44 17.99 5.62
C LEU A 204 -8.74 16.64 5.79
N GLU A 205 -8.88 15.79 4.77
CA GLU A 205 -8.26 14.46 4.74
C GLU A 205 -6.73 14.54 4.89
N PHE A 206 -6.09 15.44 4.15
CA PHE A 206 -4.65 15.69 4.22
C PHE A 206 -4.14 16.18 5.57
N ALA A 207 -4.98 16.90 6.34
CA ALA A 207 -4.58 17.31 7.68
C ALA A 207 -4.49 16.10 8.62
N ILE A 208 -5.42 15.15 8.49
CA ILE A 208 -5.41 13.90 9.28
C ILE A 208 -4.20 13.06 8.88
N LYS A 209 -3.96 12.91 7.58
CA LYS A 209 -2.80 12.19 7.06
C LYS A 209 -1.47 12.83 7.49
N ALA A 210 -1.37 14.16 7.53
CA ALA A 210 -0.21 14.85 8.08
C ALA A 210 0.02 14.54 9.58
N VAL A 211 -1.04 14.44 10.38
CA VAL A 211 -0.93 13.98 11.78
C VAL A 211 -0.43 12.54 11.85
N ILE A 212 -0.98 11.65 11.02
CA ILE A 212 -0.56 10.24 10.94
C ILE A 212 0.91 10.13 10.55
N ALA A 213 1.33 10.81 9.47
CA ALA A 213 2.72 10.84 9.01
C ALA A 213 3.68 11.40 10.08
N TYR A 214 3.25 12.43 10.82
CA TYR A 214 4.01 12.95 11.96
C TYR A 214 4.20 11.89 13.06
N LYS A 215 3.14 11.18 13.43
CA LYS A 215 3.17 10.12 14.46
C LYS A 215 4.00 8.92 14.03
N LEU A 216 3.82 8.46 12.80
CA LEU A 216 4.66 7.39 12.20
C LEU A 216 6.13 7.80 12.14
N GLY A 217 6.43 9.03 11.75
CA GLY A 217 7.80 9.51 11.72
C GLY A 217 8.41 9.72 13.12
N HIS A 218 7.60 9.94 14.16
CA HIS A 218 8.08 10.03 15.54
C HIS A 218 8.05 8.69 16.27
N GLU A 219 7.63 7.62 15.60
CA GLU A 219 7.46 6.30 16.21
C GLU A 219 6.60 6.35 17.48
N ASP A 220 5.56 7.20 17.47
CA ASP A 220 4.65 7.43 18.60
C ASP A 220 4.05 6.09 19.07
N PRO A 221 4.44 5.55 20.25
CA PRO A 221 4.05 4.20 20.68
C PRO A 221 2.54 4.02 20.82
N GLU A 222 1.83 5.08 21.19
CA GLU A 222 0.37 5.03 21.35
C GLU A 222 -0.33 4.87 20.01
N PHE A 223 0.27 5.37 18.93
CA PHE A 223 -0.26 5.23 17.58
C PHE A 223 0.28 4.00 16.86
N THR A 224 1.58 3.74 16.91
CA THR A 224 2.22 2.63 16.17
C THR A 224 1.71 1.26 16.62
N LYS A 225 1.35 1.09 17.90
CA LYS A 225 0.71 -0.15 18.39
C LYS A 225 -0.62 -0.46 17.70
N LEU A 226 -1.32 0.56 17.19
CA LEU A 226 -2.61 0.42 16.48
C LEU A 226 -2.42 -0.07 15.04
N ILE A 227 -1.22 0.06 14.48
CA ILE A 227 -0.90 -0.29 13.09
C ILE A 227 -0.07 -1.59 13.08
N PRO A 228 -0.63 -2.72 12.61
CA PRO A 228 0.03 -4.03 12.76
C PRO A 228 1.46 -4.12 12.23
N ALA A 229 1.75 -3.53 11.06
CA ALA A 229 3.10 -3.51 10.49
C ALA A 229 4.11 -2.69 11.30
N CYS A 230 3.65 -1.69 12.06
CA CYS A 230 4.52 -0.87 12.90
C CYS A 230 4.84 -1.51 14.25
N ARG A 231 4.31 -2.71 14.55
CA ARG A 231 4.65 -3.48 15.76
C ARG A 231 5.99 -4.23 15.65
N TYR A 232 6.62 -4.17 14.48
CA TYR A 232 7.97 -4.68 14.26
C TYR A 232 9.01 -3.64 14.69
N GLU A 233 10.20 -4.11 15.07
CA GLU A 233 11.29 -3.24 15.55
C GLU A 233 11.64 -2.13 14.54
N GLU A 234 11.58 -2.46 13.25
CA GLU A 234 11.84 -1.52 12.18
C GLU A 234 10.68 -1.54 11.19
N TYR A 235 10.27 -0.35 10.74
CA TYR A 235 9.29 -0.20 9.66
C TYR A 235 9.59 1.02 8.79
N ASP A 236 9.09 0.97 7.56
CA ASP A 236 8.97 2.14 6.68
C ASP A 236 7.48 2.49 6.51
N PHE A 237 7.19 3.71 6.10
CA PHE A 237 5.85 4.09 5.65
C PHE A 237 5.91 4.84 4.33
N LEU A 238 4.96 4.53 3.47
CA LEU A 238 4.76 5.15 2.17
C LEU A 238 3.50 6.01 2.22
N ILE A 239 3.53 7.15 1.57
CA ILE A 239 2.45 8.14 1.50
C ILE A 239 2.01 8.27 0.06
N GLN A 240 0.69 8.25 -0.18
CA GLN A 240 0.08 8.47 -1.50
C GLN A 240 0.75 7.62 -2.60
N THR A 241 0.85 6.31 -2.36
CA THR A 241 1.56 5.38 -3.26
C THR A 241 0.60 4.55 -4.10
N PHE A 242 0.96 4.29 -5.36
CA PHE A 242 0.17 3.43 -6.24
C PHE A 242 0.64 1.99 -6.10
N VAL A 243 -0.33 1.13 -5.88
CA VAL A 243 -0.08 -0.31 -5.70
C VAL A 243 -0.24 -1.11 -6.99
N GLY A 244 -0.72 -0.49 -8.07
CA GLY A 244 -0.79 -1.12 -9.38
C GLY A 244 -1.17 -0.14 -10.51
N PRO A 245 -0.84 -0.46 -11.77
CA PRO A 245 -1.08 0.42 -12.92
C PRO A 245 -2.56 0.61 -13.26
N THR A 246 -3.43 -0.33 -12.87
CA THR A 246 -4.88 -0.26 -13.09
C THR A 246 -5.62 0.50 -12.00
N ILE A 247 -4.96 0.77 -10.87
CA ILE A 247 -5.54 1.49 -9.74
C ILE A 247 -5.33 2.99 -9.99
N ARG A 248 -6.44 3.71 -10.17
CA ARG A 248 -6.41 5.15 -10.51
C ARG A 248 -6.26 6.07 -9.29
N LYS A 249 -6.50 5.56 -8.08
CA LYS A 249 -6.38 6.30 -6.83
C LYS A 249 -5.18 5.77 -6.02
N PRO A 250 -4.25 6.63 -5.56
CA PRO A 250 -3.19 6.18 -4.66
C PRO A 250 -3.77 5.68 -3.34
N VAL A 251 -3.08 4.74 -2.73
CA VAL A 251 -3.31 4.35 -1.33
C VAL A 251 -2.87 5.50 -0.44
N ASP A 252 -3.65 5.78 0.59
CA ASP A 252 -3.34 6.88 1.50
C ASP A 252 -2.00 6.69 2.20
N LEU A 253 -1.83 5.57 2.92
CA LEU A 253 -0.54 5.17 3.48
C LEU A 253 -0.34 3.65 3.40
N ILE A 254 0.92 3.22 3.31
CA ILE A 254 1.31 1.81 3.47
C ILE A 254 2.43 1.75 4.50
N CYS A 255 2.28 0.94 5.54
CA CYS A 255 3.36 0.64 6.48
C CYS A 255 3.96 -0.73 6.19
N ILE A 256 5.28 -0.83 6.22
CA ILE A 256 6.05 -2.04 5.92
C ILE A 256 6.96 -2.34 7.10
N GLY A 257 6.59 -3.34 7.91
CA GLY A 257 7.38 -3.86 9.02
C GLY A 257 8.37 -4.92 8.56
N TYR A 258 9.58 -4.88 9.09
CA TYR A 258 10.68 -5.77 8.72
C TYR A 258 10.91 -6.85 9.77
N GLY A 259 10.61 -8.10 9.40
CA GLY A 259 11.11 -9.29 10.10
C GLY A 259 12.27 -9.93 9.34
N LYS A 260 12.98 -10.88 9.99
CA LYS A 260 14.16 -11.55 9.39
C LYS A 260 13.86 -12.18 8.02
N LEU A 261 12.77 -12.94 7.94
CA LEU A 261 12.31 -13.62 6.71
C LEU A 261 10.87 -13.23 6.35
N THR A 262 10.34 -12.20 7.00
CA THR A 262 8.95 -11.78 6.84
C THR A 262 8.86 -10.29 6.57
N ARG A 263 7.84 -9.89 5.82
CA ARG A 263 7.43 -8.50 5.65
C ARG A 263 5.99 -8.38 6.11
N ALA A 264 5.72 -7.48 7.04
CA ALA A 264 4.36 -7.16 7.46
C ALA A 264 3.89 -5.90 6.74
N ILE A 265 2.80 -6.00 6.01
CA ILE A 265 2.24 -4.91 5.22
C ILE A 265 0.91 -4.49 5.85
N THR A 266 0.79 -3.23 6.23
CA THR A 266 -0.50 -2.62 6.58
C THR A 266 -0.87 -1.58 5.53
N ILE A 267 -2.00 -1.78 4.86
CA ILE A 267 -2.58 -0.82 3.92
C ILE A 267 -3.59 0.03 4.69
N ILE A 268 -3.41 1.35 4.66
CA ILE A 268 -4.19 2.30 5.44
C ILE A 268 -5.00 3.19 4.50
N GLU A 269 -6.28 3.38 4.81
CA GLU A 269 -7.15 4.36 4.16
C GLU A 269 -7.79 5.25 5.25
N VAL A 270 -7.83 6.56 4.99
CA VAL A 270 -8.25 7.59 5.96
C VAL A 270 -9.55 8.24 5.49
N LYS A 271 -10.48 8.48 6.42
CA LYS A 271 -11.76 9.18 6.16
C LYS A 271 -11.94 10.34 7.11
N THR A 272 -12.50 11.44 6.61
CA THR A 272 -12.74 12.66 7.41
C THR A 272 -13.84 12.51 8.45
N LYS A 273 -14.85 11.66 8.21
CA LYS A 273 -15.98 11.48 9.14
C LYS A 273 -16.30 10.01 9.35
N THR A 274 -16.99 9.41 8.38
CA THR A 274 -17.52 8.05 8.50
C THR A 274 -16.88 7.17 7.43
N ALA A 275 -16.42 5.98 7.83
CA ALA A 275 -16.05 4.91 6.90
C ALA A 275 -17.16 3.88 6.77
N ASP A 276 -17.30 3.31 5.57
CA ASP A 276 -18.28 2.26 5.27
C ASP A 276 -17.70 1.07 4.49
N ILE A 277 -18.58 0.14 4.08
CA ILE A 277 -18.16 -1.11 3.45
C ILE A 277 -17.42 -0.87 2.12
N ASN A 278 -17.72 0.21 1.39
CA ASN A 278 -17.03 0.52 0.14
C ASN A 278 -15.58 0.92 0.39
N ASP A 279 -15.30 1.62 1.49
CA ASP A 279 -13.93 1.94 1.90
C ASP A 279 -13.14 0.67 2.23
N PHE A 280 -13.78 -0.33 2.85
CA PHE A 280 -13.16 -1.63 3.10
C PHE A 280 -12.93 -2.44 1.81
N ILE A 281 -13.90 -2.45 0.89
CA ILE A 281 -13.73 -3.06 -0.44
C ILE A 281 -12.55 -2.41 -1.18
N GLN A 282 -12.38 -1.09 -1.04
CA GLN A 282 -11.24 -0.39 -1.63
C GLN A 282 -9.90 -0.84 -1.04
N LEU A 283 -9.82 -1.05 0.29
CA LEU A 283 -8.63 -1.62 0.93
C LEU A 283 -8.32 -3.04 0.43
N LEU A 284 -9.34 -3.89 0.27
CA LEU A 284 -9.16 -5.23 -0.32
C LEU A 284 -8.62 -5.15 -1.75
N LYS A 285 -9.14 -4.23 -2.58
CA LYS A 285 -8.62 -3.99 -3.94
C LYS A 285 -7.14 -3.59 -3.92
N TYR A 286 -6.76 -2.71 -3.00
CA TYR A 286 -5.37 -2.30 -2.85
C TYR A 286 -4.46 -3.45 -2.40
N GLN A 287 -4.95 -4.30 -1.49
CA GLN A 287 -4.24 -5.50 -1.05
C GLN A 287 -3.96 -6.44 -2.21
N GLU A 288 -4.98 -6.77 -3.01
CA GLU A 288 -4.81 -7.66 -4.15
C GLU A 288 -3.89 -7.03 -5.22
N ALA A 289 -4.04 -5.73 -5.51
CA ALA A 289 -3.15 -5.03 -6.43
C ALA A 289 -1.68 -5.06 -5.95
N PHE A 290 -1.45 -4.81 -4.66
CA PHE A 290 -0.12 -4.88 -4.06
C PHE A 290 0.47 -6.29 -4.17
N ARG A 291 -0.33 -7.32 -3.85
CA ARG A 291 0.08 -8.73 -3.96
C ARG A 291 0.54 -9.09 -5.36
N ILE A 292 -0.27 -8.72 -6.36
CA ILE A 292 0.01 -8.98 -7.78
C ILE A 292 1.36 -8.40 -8.20
N ARG A 293 1.67 -7.20 -7.72
CA ARG A 293 2.89 -6.48 -8.11
C ARG A 293 4.15 -7.00 -7.39
N ASN A 294 4.02 -7.39 -6.11
CA ASN A 294 5.20 -7.55 -5.24
C ASN A 294 5.54 -8.99 -4.83
N LEU A 295 4.60 -9.94 -4.80
CA LEU A 295 4.85 -11.27 -4.19
C LEU A 295 5.70 -12.25 -5.03
N LYS A 296 5.88 -12.01 -6.34
CA LYS A 296 6.47 -13.01 -7.24
C LYS A 296 8.01 -13.06 -7.26
N LYS A 297 8.72 -12.23 -6.50
CA LYS A 297 10.13 -11.94 -6.79
C LYS A 297 11.16 -12.31 -5.70
N ASP A 298 10.73 -12.53 -4.46
CA ASP A 298 11.66 -12.77 -3.33
C ASP A 298 11.19 -13.96 -2.47
N ASP A 299 12.12 -14.66 -1.80
CA ASP A 299 11.82 -15.76 -0.86
C ASP A 299 11.27 -15.28 0.51
N LEU A 300 10.65 -14.10 0.54
CA LEU A 300 10.10 -13.49 1.74
C LEU A 300 8.63 -13.87 1.92
N ALA A 301 8.26 -14.24 3.15
CA ALA A 301 6.85 -14.41 3.50
C ALA A 301 6.19 -13.05 3.81
N TYR A 302 4.98 -12.83 3.31
CA TYR A 302 4.28 -11.55 3.48
C TYR A 302 3.03 -11.71 4.36
N LYS A 303 2.98 -10.97 5.46
CA LYS A 303 1.79 -10.86 6.31
C LYS A 303 1.03 -9.59 5.96
N PHE A 304 -0.24 -9.70 5.64
CA PHE A 304 -1.06 -8.56 5.26
C PHE A 304 -2.06 -8.19 6.35
N SER A 305 -2.27 -6.88 6.48
CA SER A 305 -3.27 -6.29 7.36
C SER A 305 -3.90 -5.07 6.70
N LEU A 306 -5.14 -4.79 7.07
CA LEU A 306 -5.91 -3.67 6.55
C LEU A 306 -6.24 -2.72 7.69
N CYS A 307 -6.14 -1.42 7.45
CA CYS A 307 -6.45 -0.41 8.45
C CYS A 307 -7.34 0.69 7.89
N LEU A 308 -8.49 0.91 8.53
CA LEU A 308 -9.33 2.08 8.26
C LEU A 308 -9.23 3.05 9.43
N ILE A 309 -9.03 4.32 9.12
CA ILE A 309 -8.97 5.41 10.10
C ILE A 309 -10.13 6.37 9.83
N ALA A 310 -11.05 6.51 10.77
CA ALA A 310 -12.23 7.38 10.65
C ALA A 310 -12.65 7.96 12.01
N GLN A 311 -13.59 8.91 12.06
CA GLN A 311 -14.19 9.30 13.35
C GLN A 311 -15.29 8.33 13.79
N ARG A 312 -15.95 7.69 12.80
CA ARG A 312 -17.06 6.75 12.99
C ARG A 312 -17.02 5.67 11.92
N PHE A 313 -17.57 4.51 12.24
CA PHE A 313 -17.73 3.39 11.31
C PHE A 313 -19.21 3.02 11.18
N LYS A 314 -19.69 2.73 9.96
CA LYS A 314 -21.06 2.22 9.80
C LYS A 314 -21.19 0.81 10.38
N GLN A 315 -22.36 0.50 10.93
CA GLN A 315 -22.61 -0.79 11.58
C GLN A 315 -22.41 -2.00 10.65
N GLU A 316 -22.78 -1.87 9.38
CA GLU A 316 -22.58 -2.94 8.38
C GLU A 316 -21.09 -3.31 8.22
N LEU A 317 -20.22 -2.30 8.13
CA LEU A 317 -18.77 -2.48 8.08
C LEU A 317 -18.27 -3.16 9.36
N MET A 318 -18.67 -2.65 10.53
CA MET A 318 -18.29 -3.21 11.83
C MET A 318 -18.67 -4.69 11.95
N ASN A 319 -19.90 -5.03 11.56
CA ASN A 319 -20.40 -6.40 11.59
C ASN A 319 -19.59 -7.31 10.66
N TYR A 320 -19.28 -6.84 9.45
CA TYR A 320 -18.50 -7.63 8.50
C TYR A 320 -17.05 -7.83 8.98
N CYS A 321 -16.40 -6.78 9.48
CA CYS A 321 -15.04 -6.87 10.03
C CYS A 321 -14.98 -7.82 11.24
N TYR A 322 -16.01 -7.84 12.10
CA TYR A 322 -16.12 -8.81 13.20
C TYR A 322 -16.11 -10.25 12.67
N LEU A 323 -17.00 -10.56 11.73
CA LEU A 323 -17.13 -11.91 11.17
C LEU A 323 -15.85 -12.35 10.47
N ARG A 324 -15.24 -11.42 9.72
CA ARG A 324 -14.00 -11.67 9.02
C ARG A 324 -12.83 -11.92 9.95
N LYS A 325 -12.70 -11.17 11.05
CA LYS A 325 -11.68 -11.42 12.09
C LYS A 325 -11.84 -12.81 12.72
N MET A 326 -13.09 -13.26 12.88
CA MET A 326 -13.38 -14.57 13.46
C MET A 326 -13.05 -15.73 12.51
N LEU A 327 -13.43 -15.61 11.22
CA LEU A 327 -13.31 -16.69 10.23
C LEU A 327 -12.02 -16.64 9.41
N ILE A 328 -11.32 -15.50 9.39
CA ILE A 328 -10.04 -15.27 8.71
C ILE A 328 -9.06 -14.55 9.68
N PRO A 329 -8.69 -15.18 10.81
CA PRO A 329 -7.93 -14.51 11.87
C PRO A 329 -6.48 -14.13 11.49
N TRP A 330 -5.92 -14.68 10.43
CA TRP A 330 -4.55 -14.40 9.98
C TRP A 330 -4.42 -13.14 9.12
N GLU A 331 -5.53 -12.57 8.63
CA GLU A 331 -5.53 -11.24 7.99
C GLU A 331 -6.10 -10.21 8.96
N GLU A 332 -5.20 -9.54 9.68
CA GLU A 332 -5.59 -8.59 10.70
C GLU A 332 -6.29 -7.35 10.11
N ILE A 333 -7.39 -6.94 10.73
CA ILE A 333 -8.13 -5.72 10.38
C ILE A 333 -8.10 -4.80 11.59
N ALA A 334 -7.59 -3.59 11.40
CA ALA A 334 -7.56 -2.54 12.40
C ALA A 334 -8.54 -1.43 12.02
N LEU A 335 -9.59 -1.24 12.82
CA LEU A 335 -10.45 -0.08 12.72
C LEU A 335 -10.00 0.91 13.79
N VAL A 336 -9.53 2.08 13.39
CA VAL A 336 -8.98 3.09 14.28
C VAL A 336 -9.87 4.32 14.26
N ASN A 337 -10.48 4.60 15.42
CA ASN A 337 -11.23 5.82 15.63
C ASN A 337 -10.30 6.96 15.96
N TYR A 338 -10.53 8.14 15.38
CA TYR A 338 -9.83 9.36 15.78
C TYR A 338 -10.79 10.47 16.19
N VAL A 339 -10.30 11.33 17.08
CA VAL A 339 -11.00 12.54 17.52
C VAL A 339 -10.06 13.72 17.35
N PRO A 340 -10.43 14.76 16.57
CA PRO A 340 -9.65 15.98 16.47
C PRO A 340 -9.44 16.63 17.85
N THR A 341 -8.23 17.10 18.11
CA THR A 341 -7.83 17.76 19.36
C THR A 341 -7.08 19.05 19.06
N SER A 342 -6.76 19.82 20.10
CA SER A 342 -5.94 21.04 20.02
C SER A 342 -6.45 22.04 18.99
N ASN A 343 -7.75 22.33 19.01
CA ASN A 343 -8.43 23.21 18.05
C ASN A 343 -8.23 22.75 16.59
N ASN A 344 -8.49 21.47 16.32
CA ASN A 344 -8.36 20.82 15.01
C ASN A 344 -6.94 20.91 14.42
N ARG A 345 -5.90 20.84 15.26
CA ARG A 345 -4.49 20.80 14.83
C ARG A 345 -3.81 19.46 15.10
N ASP A 346 -4.48 18.60 15.85
CA ASP A 346 -4.02 17.24 16.15
C ASP A 346 -5.20 16.27 16.23
N ALA A 347 -4.92 15.00 16.48
CA ALA A 347 -5.92 13.99 16.78
C ALA A 347 -5.42 12.97 17.81
N SER A 348 -6.35 12.49 18.64
CA SER A 348 -6.19 11.26 19.42
C SER A 348 -6.69 10.07 18.62
N PHE A 349 -6.08 8.90 18.79
CA PHE A 349 -6.41 7.68 18.06
C PHE A 349 -6.63 6.53 19.04
N ARG A 350 -7.59 5.67 18.74
CA ARG A 350 -7.88 4.46 19.53
C ARG A 350 -8.41 3.34 18.65
N SER A 351 -8.15 2.10 19.03
CA SER A 351 -8.78 0.95 18.38
C SER A 351 -10.27 0.97 18.62
N GLU A 352 -11.04 0.69 17.58
CA GLU A 352 -12.47 0.45 17.70
C GLU A 352 -12.74 -1.01 18.04
N ALA A 353 -13.59 -1.24 19.03
CA ALA A 353 -14.00 -2.58 19.44
C ALA A 353 -15.04 -3.15 18.47
N LEU A 354 -14.78 -4.34 17.94
CA LEU A 354 -15.73 -5.06 17.10
C LEU A 354 -16.72 -5.82 18.00
N ILE A 355 -18.01 -5.56 17.82
CA ILE A 355 -19.09 -6.21 18.59
C ILE A 355 -19.75 -7.28 17.73
N LYS A 356 -20.07 -8.44 18.33
CA LYS A 356 -20.76 -9.54 17.64
C LYS A 356 -22.13 -9.06 17.13
N PRO A 357 -22.47 -9.32 15.85
CA PRO A 357 -23.81 -8.99 15.33
C PRO A 357 -24.90 -9.76 16.05
N ILE A 358 -26.07 -9.11 16.25
CA ILE A 358 -27.19 -9.65 17.03
C ILE A 358 -28.09 -10.57 16.18
N SER A 359 -28.13 -10.39 14.85
CA SER A 359 -28.98 -11.19 13.96
C SER A 359 -28.33 -11.47 12.61
N PHE A 360 -28.70 -12.61 12.04
CA PHE A 360 -28.22 -13.11 10.75
C PHE A 360 -29.41 -13.61 9.94
N VAL A 361 -29.55 -13.10 8.72
CA VAL A 361 -30.51 -13.61 7.73
C VAL A 361 -29.70 -14.02 6.52
N SER A 362 -29.75 -15.31 6.16
CA SER A 362 -29.02 -15.85 5.02
C SER A 362 -29.97 -16.40 3.96
N LYS A 363 -29.58 -16.28 2.71
CA LYS A 363 -30.29 -16.91 1.58
C LYS A 363 -30.24 -18.45 1.64
N PRO A 364 -31.23 -19.15 1.07
CA PRO A 364 -31.20 -20.60 0.96
C PRO A 364 -30.04 -21.09 0.09
N ILE A 365 -29.44 -22.22 0.47
CA ILE A 365 -28.29 -22.81 -0.20
C ILE A 365 -28.75 -23.83 -1.25
N PRO A 366 -28.15 -23.86 -2.45
CA PRO A 366 -28.44 -24.88 -3.45
C PRO A 366 -28.20 -26.30 -2.93
N THR A 367 -29.14 -27.21 -3.22
CA THR A 367 -29.00 -28.64 -2.93
C THR A 367 -28.50 -29.39 -4.16
N ILE A 368 -27.62 -30.37 -3.96
CA ILE A 368 -27.14 -31.30 -4.99
C ILE A 368 -27.59 -32.74 -4.69
N ARG A 369 -27.81 -33.52 -5.75
CA ARG A 369 -28.20 -34.93 -5.70
C ARG A 369 -27.00 -35.83 -6.01
N THR A 370 -25.98 -35.79 -5.17
CA THR A 370 -24.73 -36.52 -5.33
C THR A 370 -24.22 -36.91 -3.95
N SER A 371 -23.73 -38.14 -3.77
CA SER A 371 -23.19 -38.58 -2.49
C SER A 371 -21.78 -38.02 -2.24
N PHE A 372 -21.38 -37.86 -0.97
CA PHE A 372 -20.00 -37.45 -0.66
C PHE A 372 -18.95 -38.42 -1.24
N SER A 373 -19.23 -39.73 -1.21
CA SER A 373 -18.35 -40.74 -1.79
C SER A 373 -18.15 -40.55 -3.29
N GLU A 374 -19.19 -40.16 -4.02
CA GLU A 374 -19.13 -39.89 -5.46
C GLU A 374 -18.34 -38.62 -5.78
N ILE A 375 -18.48 -37.58 -4.94
CA ILE A 375 -17.69 -36.35 -5.07
C ILE A 375 -16.20 -36.63 -4.87
N ILE A 376 -15.85 -37.47 -3.90
CA ILE A 376 -14.46 -37.82 -3.58
C ILE A 376 -13.88 -38.76 -4.66
N SER A 377 -14.67 -39.72 -5.16
CA SER A 377 -14.19 -40.69 -6.15
C SER A 377 -14.13 -40.14 -7.59
N ASN A 378 -14.99 -39.17 -7.94
CA ASN A 378 -15.00 -38.53 -9.25
C ASN A 378 -15.19 -37.00 -9.15
N PRO A 379 -14.20 -36.26 -8.60
CA PRO A 379 -14.32 -34.82 -8.40
C PRO A 379 -14.40 -34.02 -9.70
N GLN A 380 -13.79 -34.52 -10.77
CA GLN A 380 -13.84 -33.90 -12.10
C GLN A 380 -15.25 -33.95 -12.67
N GLY A 381 -15.87 -35.14 -12.69
CA GLY A 381 -17.24 -35.33 -13.16
C GLY A 381 -18.24 -34.53 -12.33
N PHE A 382 -18.06 -34.51 -11.01
CA PHE A 382 -18.85 -33.67 -10.12
C PHE A 382 -18.77 -32.17 -10.49
N TYR A 383 -17.56 -31.61 -10.64
CA TYR A 383 -17.39 -30.20 -10.99
C TYR A 383 -17.98 -29.87 -12.37
N LEU A 384 -17.80 -30.74 -13.36
CA LEU A 384 -18.37 -30.56 -14.70
C LEU A 384 -19.91 -30.57 -14.66
N ASN A 385 -20.51 -31.45 -13.86
CA ASN A 385 -21.97 -31.51 -13.68
C ASN A 385 -22.52 -30.25 -12.98
N LEU A 386 -21.76 -29.67 -12.03
CA LEU A 386 -22.11 -28.40 -11.40
C LEU A 386 -22.09 -27.22 -12.40
N ARG A 387 -21.17 -27.26 -13.36
CA ARG A 387 -20.94 -26.19 -14.34
C ARG A 387 -21.43 -26.66 -15.71
N LYS A 388 -22.75 -26.72 -15.88
CA LYS A 388 -23.44 -27.22 -17.09
C LYS A 388 -22.99 -26.58 -18.44
N GLU A 389 -22.27 -25.46 -18.39
CA GLU A 389 -21.75 -24.70 -19.54
C GLU A 389 -20.21 -24.67 -19.59
N VAL A 390 -19.52 -25.78 -19.32
CA VAL A 390 -18.08 -25.83 -19.53
C VAL A 390 -17.79 -25.86 -21.04
N ALA A 391 -17.14 -24.82 -21.55
CA ALA A 391 -16.72 -24.73 -22.95
C ALA A 391 -15.88 -25.95 -23.37
N SER A 392 -16.05 -26.39 -24.62
CA SER A 392 -15.28 -27.49 -25.19
C SER A 392 -13.77 -27.20 -25.12
N GLY A 393 -13.00 -28.20 -24.68
CA GLY A 393 -11.54 -28.10 -24.51
C GLY A 393 -11.07 -27.73 -23.10
N ILE A 394 -11.96 -27.56 -22.12
CA ILE A 394 -11.56 -27.44 -20.71
C ILE A 394 -11.35 -28.84 -20.11
N HIS A 395 -10.17 -29.06 -19.55
CA HIS A 395 -9.81 -30.25 -18.79
C HIS A 395 -9.51 -29.88 -17.34
N LEU A 396 -9.77 -30.81 -16.43
CA LEU A 396 -9.44 -30.68 -15.01
C LEU A 396 -8.38 -31.73 -14.70
N ASP A 397 -7.26 -31.34 -14.14
CA ASP A 397 -6.25 -32.27 -13.62
C ASP A 397 -6.35 -32.29 -12.08
N ILE A 398 -6.42 -33.46 -11.45
CA ILE A 398 -6.43 -33.58 -9.98
C ILE A 398 -4.99 -33.37 -9.51
N LEU A 399 -4.74 -32.29 -8.76
CA LEU A 399 -3.43 -32.00 -8.19
C LEU A 399 -3.29 -32.56 -6.77
N LEU A 400 -4.38 -32.55 -6.01
CA LEU A 400 -4.46 -33.16 -4.68
C LEU A 400 -5.88 -33.71 -4.49
N SER A 401 -5.99 -34.92 -3.97
CA SER A 401 -7.23 -35.45 -3.42
C SER A 401 -6.85 -36.21 -2.16
N LYS A 402 -6.99 -35.56 -1.00
CA LYS A 402 -6.63 -36.15 0.28
C LYS A 402 -7.66 -35.78 1.33
N ASP A 403 -8.12 -36.79 2.05
CA ASP A 403 -9.13 -36.66 3.09
C ASP A 403 -10.39 -35.99 2.52
N ASN A 404 -10.66 -34.77 2.97
CA ASN A 404 -11.83 -33.96 2.62
C ASN A 404 -11.48 -32.78 1.70
N VAL A 405 -10.25 -32.73 1.17
CA VAL A 405 -9.72 -31.62 0.40
C VAL A 405 -9.36 -32.10 -1.00
N ILE A 406 -9.98 -31.50 -1.99
CA ILE A 406 -9.76 -31.79 -3.39
C ILE A 406 -9.31 -30.51 -4.09
N PHE A 407 -8.20 -30.60 -4.80
CA PHE A 407 -7.62 -29.49 -5.54
C PHE A 407 -7.46 -29.87 -7.00
N LEU A 408 -8.13 -29.11 -7.87
CA LEU A 408 -8.15 -29.33 -9.32
C LEU A 408 -7.46 -28.17 -10.03
N GLN A 409 -6.70 -28.46 -11.08
CA GLN A 409 -6.19 -27.47 -12.03
C GLN A 409 -7.06 -27.45 -13.28
N LYS A 410 -7.60 -26.28 -13.59
CA LYS A 410 -8.39 -26.04 -14.81
C LYS A 410 -7.47 -25.67 -15.94
N ARG A 411 -7.53 -26.40 -17.06
CA ARG A 411 -6.70 -26.19 -18.25
C ARG A 411 -7.54 -26.09 -19.50
N TYR A 412 -7.09 -25.29 -20.45
CA TYR A 412 -7.60 -25.33 -21.81
C TYR A 412 -6.63 -26.13 -22.67
N LYS A 413 -7.10 -27.21 -23.31
CA LYS A 413 -6.32 -28.01 -24.26
C LYS A 413 -7.00 -27.97 -25.62
N ARG A 414 -6.25 -27.56 -26.66
CA ARG A 414 -6.66 -27.67 -28.06
C ARG A 414 -5.43 -27.90 -28.93
N SER A 415 -5.35 -29.07 -29.58
CA SER A 415 -4.30 -29.57 -30.50
C SER A 415 -2.84 -29.19 -30.19
N ASN A 416 -2.46 -27.91 -30.20
CA ASN A 416 -1.10 -27.41 -29.91
C ASN A 416 -1.02 -26.38 -28.75
N PHE A 417 -2.13 -26.11 -28.05
CA PHE A 417 -2.20 -25.11 -26.99
C PHE A 417 -2.65 -25.74 -25.67
N ASN A 418 -1.88 -25.48 -24.61
CA ASN A 418 -2.17 -25.95 -23.25
C ASN A 418 -1.91 -24.79 -22.28
N SER A 419 -2.98 -24.17 -21.78
CA SER A 419 -2.88 -23.08 -20.81
C SER A 419 -3.61 -23.42 -19.52
N ILE A 420 -3.05 -23.00 -18.39
CA ILE A 420 -3.73 -23.06 -17.09
C ILE A 420 -4.71 -21.89 -17.04
N LEU A 421 -5.98 -22.19 -16.82
CA LEU A 421 -7.05 -21.20 -16.68
C LEU A 421 -7.26 -20.77 -15.23
N GLY A 422 -6.89 -21.63 -14.28
CA GLY A 422 -7.08 -21.41 -12.85
C GLY A 422 -7.15 -22.73 -12.10
N TYR A 423 -7.70 -22.68 -10.90
CA TYR A 423 -7.79 -23.81 -10.01
C TYR A 423 -9.13 -23.85 -9.29
N VAL A 424 -9.46 -25.01 -8.75
CA VAL A 424 -10.68 -25.23 -7.97
C VAL A 424 -10.28 -25.92 -6.67
N LEU A 425 -10.72 -25.36 -5.55
CA LEU A 425 -10.62 -25.98 -4.23
C LEU A 425 -12.02 -26.48 -3.83
N ILE A 426 -12.19 -27.78 -3.69
CA ILE A 426 -13.43 -28.40 -3.19
C ILE A 426 -13.15 -28.95 -1.79
N TYR A 427 -13.91 -28.49 -0.81
CA TYR A 427 -13.83 -28.93 0.58
C TYR A 427 -15.12 -29.64 0.98
N VAL A 428 -14.99 -30.91 1.38
CA VAL A 428 -16.12 -31.78 1.70
C VAL A 428 -16.27 -31.91 3.22
N VAL A 429 -17.41 -31.53 3.76
CA VAL A 429 -17.74 -31.68 5.19
C VAL A 429 -18.88 -32.68 5.32
N PRO A 430 -18.61 -33.95 5.69
CA PRO A 430 -19.65 -34.98 5.75
C PRO A 430 -20.78 -34.74 6.78
N ALA A 431 -20.62 -33.73 7.64
CA ALA A 431 -21.55 -33.34 8.69
C ALA A 431 -22.09 -31.91 8.45
N LYS A 432 -22.47 -31.19 9.50
CA LYS A 432 -22.77 -29.76 9.44
C LYS A 432 -21.46 -28.96 9.43
N CYS A 433 -21.35 -27.97 8.57
CA CYS A 433 -20.21 -27.06 8.52
C CYS A 433 -20.39 -25.97 9.59
N THR A 434 -19.61 -26.06 10.66
CA THR A 434 -19.57 -25.04 11.71
C THR A 434 -18.55 -23.95 11.38
N GLU A 435 -18.47 -22.94 12.25
CA GLU A 435 -17.43 -21.91 12.20
C GLU A 435 -16.01 -22.50 12.18
N ARG A 436 -15.78 -23.62 12.87
CA ARG A 436 -14.48 -24.29 12.93
C ARG A 436 -14.10 -24.90 11.59
N GLU A 437 -14.99 -25.71 10.99
CA GLU A 437 -14.73 -26.31 9.68
C GLU A 437 -14.56 -25.23 8.60
N PHE A 438 -15.36 -24.16 8.66
CA PHE A 438 -15.24 -23.07 7.71
C PHE A 438 -13.92 -22.30 7.86
N THR A 439 -13.45 -22.06 9.09
CA THR A 439 -12.15 -21.43 9.33
C THR A 439 -11.00 -22.29 8.80
N LEU A 440 -11.08 -23.63 8.96
CA LEU A 440 -10.10 -24.55 8.38
C LEU A 440 -10.10 -24.51 6.85
N PHE A 441 -11.28 -24.47 6.24
CA PHE A 441 -11.43 -24.29 4.79
C PHE A 441 -10.78 -22.98 4.30
N MET A 442 -11.08 -21.86 4.97
CA MET A 442 -10.46 -20.58 4.63
C MET A 442 -8.95 -20.64 4.78
N LYS A 443 -8.42 -21.30 5.83
CA LYS A 443 -6.96 -21.44 6.00
C LYS A 443 -6.34 -22.19 4.82
N GLN A 444 -6.94 -23.30 4.40
CA GLN A 444 -6.46 -24.07 3.26
C GLN A 444 -6.49 -23.26 1.96
N LEU A 445 -7.55 -22.46 1.74
CA LEU A 445 -7.62 -21.55 0.59
C LEU A 445 -6.46 -20.55 0.58
N TYR A 446 -6.10 -20.01 1.75
CA TYR A 446 -4.99 -19.08 1.90
C TYR A 446 -3.62 -19.72 1.70
N ASP A 447 -3.37 -20.85 2.38
CA ASP A 447 -2.12 -21.61 2.26
C ASP A 447 -1.90 -22.05 0.80
N LEU A 448 -2.98 -22.44 0.11
CA LEU A 448 -2.96 -22.81 -1.29
C LEU A 448 -2.64 -21.62 -2.20
N ALA A 449 -3.31 -20.48 -2.00
CA ALA A 449 -3.02 -19.25 -2.76
C ALA A 449 -1.55 -18.84 -2.61
N GLU A 450 -1.00 -18.91 -1.39
CA GLU A 450 0.41 -18.62 -1.13
C GLU A 450 1.33 -19.64 -1.83
N SER A 451 1.06 -20.94 -1.70
CA SER A 451 1.90 -22.01 -2.26
C SER A 451 2.03 -21.96 -3.78
N LEU A 452 0.94 -21.61 -4.48
CA LEU A 452 0.94 -21.55 -5.94
C LEU A 452 1.70 -20.34 -6.47
N LYS A 453 2.04 -19.36 -5.61
CA LYS A 453 2.42 -18.00 -6.02
C LYS A 453 1.36 -17.41 -6.98
N GLU A 454 0.15 -17.95 -6.92
CA GLU A 454 -1.01 -17.58 -7.73
C GLU A 454 -1.99 -16.80 -6.88
N LYS A 455 -2.87 -16.08 -7.55
CA LYS A 455 -3.72 -15.06 -6.91
C LYS A 455 -4.94 -15.73 -6.29
N PHE A 456 -5.53 -15.16 -5.23
CA PHE A 456 -6.89 -15.54 -4.77
C PHE A 456 -7.92 -15.48 -5.90
N ILE A 457 -7.66 -14.65 -6.90
CA ILE A 457 -8.43 -14.50 -8.15
C ILE A 457 -8.44 -15.80 -8.98
N ALA A 458 -7.45 -16.69 -8.81
CA ALA A 458 -7.28 -17.87 -9.64
C ALA A 458 -7.88 -19.15 -9.04
N ILE A 459 -8.31 -19.15 -7.77
CA ILE A 459 -8.81 -20.34 -7.08
C ILE A 459 -10.31 -20.19 -6.84
N GLU A 460 -11.12 -21.03 -7.48
CA GLU A 460 -12.56 -21.14 -7.25
C GLU A 460 -12.82 -21.96 -5.98
N PRO A 461 -13.31 -21.35 -4.89
CA PRO A 461 -13.58 -22.01 -3.62
C PRO A 461 -14.99 -22.61 -3.59
N ILE A 462 -15.07 -23.92 -3.35
CA ILE A 462 -16.31 -24.69 -3.23
C ILE A 462 -16.28 -25.44 -1.90
N ILE A 463 -17.35 -25.34 -1.12
CA ILE A 463 -17.56 -26.16 0.07
C ILE A 463 -18.90 -26.88 -0.04
N ILE A 464 -18.90 -28.13 0.43
CA ILE A 464 -20.02 -29.06 0.30
C ILE A 464 -20.26 -29.69 1.66
N SER A 465 -21.50 -29.65 2.15
CA SER A 465 -21.84 -30.06 3.51
C SER A 465 -23.25 -30.65 3.58
N ARG A 466 -23.63 -31.30 4.69
CA ARG A 466 -25.05 -31.68 4.93
C ARG A 466 -25.91 -30.50 5.36
N ASP A 467 -25.29 -29.54 6.04
CA ASP A 467 -25.91 -28.31 6.53
C ASP A 467 -24.82 -27.27 6.86
N TYR A 468 -25.18 -26.03 7.13
CA TYR A 468 -24.27 -24.96 7.49
C TYR A 468 -24.79 -24.17 8.69
N ASP A 469 -23.88 -23.70 9.54
CA ASP A 469 -24.25 -22.71 10.54
C ASP A 469 -24.72 -21.41 9.89
N LYS A 470 -25.76 -20.78 10.46
CA LYS A 470 -26.34 -19.52 9.96
C LYS A 470 -25.30 -18.39 9.85
N LEU A 471 -24.29 -18.41 10.71
CA LEU A 471 -23.22 -17.43 10.68
C LEU A 471 -22.29 -17.65 9.47
N VAL A 472 -21.99 -18.91 9.13
CA VAL A 472 -21.18 -19.26 7.96
C VAL A 472 -21.89 -18.84 6.68
N THR A 473 -23.18 -19.15 6.55
CA THR A 473 -23.98 -18.78 5.37
C THR A 473 -24.09 -17.26 5.22
N TYR A 474 -24.32 -16.55 6.32
CA TYR A 474 -24.34 -15.09 6.33
C TYR A 474 -22.98 -14.49 5.94
N PHE A 475 -21.89 -15.00 6.49
CA PHE A 475 -20.54 -14.54 6.13
C PHE A 475 -20.28 -14.73 4.65
N VAL A 476 -20.60 -15.91 4.08
CA VAL A 476 -20.37 -16.20 2.66
C VAL A 476 -21.21 -15.31 1.75
N GLU A 477 -22.46 -15.02 2.12
CA GLU A 477 -23.29 -14.05 1.40
C GLU A 477 -22.63 -12.67 1.37
N LYS A 478 -22.15 -12.19 2.52
CA LYS A 478 -21.46 -10.89 2.62
C LYS A 478 -20.11 -10.88 1.91
N TYR A 479 -19.33 -11.94 2.05
CA TYR A 479 -18.07 -12.13 1.34
C TYR A 479 -18.30 -12.05 -0.18
N ASN A 480 -19.28 -12.78 -0.70
CA ASN A 480 -19.59 -12.77 -2.12
C ASN A 480 -20.10 -11.41 -2.60
N ALA A 481 -20.82 -10.67 -1.74
CA ALA A 481 -21.27 -9.32 -2.07
C ALA A 481 -20.13 -8.29 -2.09
N TYR A 482 -19.14 -8.41 -1.21
CA TYR A 482 -18.11 -7.39 -0.99
C TYR A 482 -16.75 -7.75 -1.59
N GLU A 483 -16.24 -8.95 -1.31
CA GLU A 483 -14.88 -9.36 -1.71
C GLU A 483 -14.76 -9.68 -3.20
N VAL A 484 -15.85 -10.10 -3.85
CA VAL A 484 -15.89 -10.27 -5.32
C VAL A 484 -15.68 -8.94 -6.03
N GLN A 485 -16.20 -7.84 -5.47
CA GLN A 485 -15.93 -6.51 -6.01
C GLN A 485 -14.45 -6.14 -5.88
N ALA A 486 -13.71 -6.77 -4.96
CA ALA A 486 -12.26 -6.65 -4.81
C ALA A 486 -11.48 -7.69 -5.64
N MET A 487 -12.11 -8.29 -6.65
CA MET A 487 -11.55 -9.27 -7.59
C MET A 487 -11.29 -10.66 -6.99
N ARG A 488 -11.74 -10.96 -5.77
CA ARG A 488 -11.64 -12.32 -5.20
C ARG A 488 -12.71 -13.23 -5.79
N GLN A 489 -12.44 -14.54 -5.86
CA GLN A 489 -13.43 -15.51 -6.33
C GLN A 489 -14.56 -15.70 -5.30
N PRO A 490 -15.83 -15.85 -5.73
CA PRO A 490 -16.93 -16.11 -4.83
C PRO A 490 -16.84 -17.51 -4.22
N ILE A 491 -17.20 -17.66 -2.95
CA ILE A 491 -17.29 -18.95 -2.27
C ILE A 491 -18.65 -19.57 -2.63
N SER A 492 -18.62 -20.77 -3.21
CA SER A 492 -19.83 -21.54 -3.52
C SER A 492 -20.16 -22.53 -2.40
N LEU A 493 -21.38 -22.48 -1.88
CA LEU A 493 -21.90 -23.44 -0.89
C LEU A 493 -22.87 -24.42 -1.55
N TYR A 494 -22.74 -25.71 -1.25
CA TYR A 494 -23.70 -26.73 -1.65
C TYR A 494 -24.11 -27.63 -0.49
N VAL A 495 -25.38 -28.02 -0.46
CA VAL A 495 -25.93 -29.01 0.48
C VAL A 495 -26.12 -30.35 -0.21
N VAL A 496 -25.56 -31.42 0.35
CA VAL A 496 -25.85 -32.80 -0.07
C VAL A 496 -27.05 -33.30 0.73
N LYS A 497 -28.07 -33.79 0.03
CA LYS A 497 -29.22 -34.48 0.63
C LYS A 497 -29.04 -35.98 0.65
#